data_AF-A0A8D8A1L0-F1
#
_entry.id   AF-A0A8D8A1L0-F1
#
_cell.length_a   1.000
_cell.length_b   1.000
_cell.length_c   1.000
_cell.angle_alpha   90.00
_cell.angle_beta   90.00
_cell.angle_gamma   90.00
#
_symmetry.space_group_name_H-M   'P 1'
#
loop_
_entity.id
_entity.type
_entity.pdbx_description
1 polymer ?
#
loop_
_entity_poly.entity_id
_entity_poly.type
_entity_poly.pdbx_seq_one_letter_code
_entity_poly.pdbx_strand_id
1 'polypeptide(L)'
;MSGQSALGAKTPVTELQEICARRKVPLPIYESAGEDNSTPAKIFSTSVTALGQTCVGHGRSKKDSKHAAALHMLKLLASHGESGIDLEDPQLAISSSDKVMEVRDICVQRNFEVPEFECVRSSGPSHAPEFEFECRVGNIVRRGVHNTKKGAKQVACNEMLKTLQAMPVEENMMQVQSMDQAAKMD
;
A
#
# COMPACT_ATOMS: atom_id res chain seq x y z
N MET A 1 -17.24 -17.75 35.67
CA MET A 1 -16.00 -18.12 34.95
C MET A 1 -16.37 -18.30 33.49
N SER A 2 -16.14 -17.29 32.66
CA SER A 2 -16.62 -17.29 31.27
C SER A 2 -15.45 -17.30 30.30
N GLY A 3 -15.20 -18.47 29.72
CA GLY A 3 -14.63 -18.65 28.39
C GLY A 3 -13.24 -18.08 28.13
N GLN A 4 -12.21 -18.86 28.47
CA GLN A 4 -11.01 -18.89 27.65
C GLN A 4 -11.39 -19.44 26.27
N SER A 5 -11.19 -18.67 25.20
CA SER A 5 -11.35 -19.15 23.83
C SER A 5 -10.13 -18.77 22.99
N ALA A 6 -9.27 -19.78 22.83
CA ALA A 6 -8.42 -20.11 21.69
C ALA A 6 -7.57 -19.01 21.02
N LEU A 7 -6.25 -19.16 21.18
CA LEU A 7 -5.23 -18.78 20.19
C LEU A 7 -5.47 -19.57 18.89
N GLY A 8 -6.36 -19.09 18.04
CA GLY A 8 -6.52 -19.50 16.66
C GLY A 8 -6.75 -18.23 15.85
N ALA A 9 -5.93 -17.98 14.83
CA ALA A 9 -5.89 -16.73 14.04
C ALA A 9 -7.26 -16.07 13.90
N LYS A 10 -7.54 -15.07 14.74
CA LYS A 10 -8.85 -14.42 14.78
C LYS A 10 -9.06 -13.73 13.45
N THR A 11 -10.12 -14.12 12.75
CA THR A 11 -10.47 -13.44 11.50
C THR A 11 -11.04 -12.06 11.85
N PRO A 12 -10.78 -11.01 11.05
CA PRO A 12 -11.34 -9.67 11.26
C PRO A 12 -12.87 -9.69 11.28
N VAL A 13 -13.49 -10.66 10.62
CA VAL A 13 -14.95 -10.88 10.67
C VAL A 13 -15.38 -11.25 12.10
N THR A 14 -14.67 -12.19 12.73
CA THR A 14 -14.94 -12.63 14.12
C THR A 14 -14.67 -11.51 15.10
N GLU A 15 -13.56 -10.79 14.96
CA GLU A 15 -13.22 -9.67 15.84
C GLU A 15 -14.25 -8.54 15.75
N LEU A 16 -14.72 -8.20 14.55
CA LEU A 16 -15.76 -7.19 14.37
C LEU A 16 -17.08 -7.63 15.03
N GLN A 17 -17.44 -8.91 14.88
CA GLN A 17 -18.62 -9.48 15.53
C GLN A 17 -18.51 -9.42 17.06
N GLU A 18 -17.34 -9.76 17.63
CA GLU A 18 -17.10 -9.66 19.07
C GLU A 18 -17.20 -8.22 19.58
N ILE A 19 -16.65 -7.24 18.86
CA ILE A 19 -16.73 -5.83 19.23
C ILE A 19 -18.18 -5.37 19.25
N CYS A 20 -18.96 -5.69 18.22
CA CYS A 20 -20.39 -5.36 18.19
C CYS A 20 -21.15 -5.99 19.37
N ALA A 21 -20.90 -7.26 19.66
CA ALA A 21 -21.53 -7.96 20.77
C ALA A 21 -21.15 -7.34 22.13
N ARG A 22 -19.86 -6.99 22.33
CA ARG A 22 -19.38 -6.34 23.57
C ARG A 22 -19.94 -4.93 23.75
N ARG A 23 -20.07 -4.17 22.66
CA ARG A 23 -20.62 -2.81 22.66
C ARG A 23 -22.15 -2.76 22.73
N LYS A 24 -22.83 -3.92 22.76
CA LYS A 24 -24.30 -4.06 22.76
C LYS A 24 -24.98 -3.34 21.59
N VAL A 25 -24.33 -3.37 20.42
CA VAL A 25 -24.86 -2.82 19.17
C VAL A 25 -25.31 -3.97 18.26
N PRO A 26 -26.18 -3.71 17.25
CA PRO A 26 -26.56 -4.73 16.28
C PRO A 26 -25.32 -5.34 15.60
N LEU A 27 -25.44 -6.62 15.24
CA LEU A 27 -24.37 -7.35 14.57
C LEU A 27 -24.05 -6.73 13.20
N PRO A 28 -22.79 -6.83 12.74
CA PRO A 28 -22.39 -6.28 11.45
C PRO A 28 -23.14 -6.96 10.30
N ILE A 29 -23.73 -6.17 9.42
CA ILE A 29 -24.44 -6.63 8.22
C ILE A 29 -23.47 -6.61 7.06
N TYR A 30 -23.39 -7.70 6.28
CA TYR A 30 -22.53 -7.80 5.10
C TYR A 30 -23.39 -7.93 3.84
N GLU A 31 -23.13 -7.07 2.87
CA GLU A 31 -23.79 -7.06 1.56
C GLU A 31 -22.76 -7.16 0.44
N SER A 32 -22.96 -8.07 -0.51
CA SER A 32 -22.08 -8.20 -1.66
C SER A 32 -22.46 -7.18 -2.72
N ALA A 33 -21.61 -6.17 -2.94
CA ALA A 33 -21.88 -5.03 -3.82
C ALA A 33 -21.57 -5.28 -5.31
N GLY A 34 -21.51 -6.54 -5.75
CA GLY A 34 -21.24 -6.91 -7.15
C GLY A 34 -19.77 -7.16 -7.48
N GLU A 35 -19.54 -7.59 -8.73
CA GLU A 35 -18.22 -7.73 -9.34
C GLU A 35 -17.98 -6.51 -10.24
N ASP A 36 -16.91 -5.77 -9.99
CA ASP A 36 -16.51 -4.70 -10.91
C ASP A 36 -15.71 -5.36 -12.06
N ASN A 37 -16.24 -5.24 -13.29
CA ASN A 37 -15.61 -5.76 -14.51
C ASN A 37 -14.80 -4.68 -15.24
N SER A 38 -14.52 -3.55 -14.57
CA SER A 38 -13.84 -2.41 -15.16
C SER A 38 -12.32 -2.60 -15.19
N THR A 39 -11.80 -3.67 -14.57
CA THR A 39 -10.38 -4.03 -14.54
C THR A 39 -10.12 -5.42 -15.15
N PRO A 40 -8.93 -5.71 -15.71
CA PRO A 40 -8.60 -7.02 -16.29
C PRO A 40 -8.55 -8.16 -15.25
N ALA A 41 -8.69 -7.85 -13.96
CA ALA A 41 -8.72 -8.81 -12.86
C ALA A 41 -10.08 -8.79 -12.17
N LYS A 42 -10.70 -9.95 -11.99
CA LYS A 42 -11.99 -10.11 -11.32
C LYS A 42 -11.94 -9.63 -9.86
N ILE A 43 -12.53 -8.46 -9.56
CA ILE A 43 -12.63 -7.91 -8.20
C ILE A 43 -14.04 -8.12 -7.65
N PHE A 44 -14.11 -8.61 -6.42
CA PHE A 44 -15.34 -8.73 -5.63
C PHE A 44 -15.40 -7.61 -4.60
N SER A 45 -16.57 -6.99 -4.49
CA SER A 45 -16.81 -5.93 -3.51
C SER A 45 -17.80 -6.40 -2.45
N THR A 46 -17.54 -6.05 -1.20
CA THR A 46 -18.43 -6.37 -0.07
C THR A 46 -18.52 -5.17 0.85
N SER A 47 -19.74 -4.69 1.06
CA SER A 47 -20.07 -3.66 2.03
C SER A 47 -20.33 -4.28 3.40
N VAL A 48 -19.86 -3.65 4.47
CA VAL A 48 -20.19 -3.99 5.85
C VAL A 48 -20.70 -2.77 6.58
N THR A 49 -21.83 -2.92 7.27
CA THR A 49 -22.44 -1.88 8.10
C THR A 49 -22.39 -2.29 9.56
N ALA A 50 -21.75 -1.49 10.41
CA ALA A 50 -21.63 -1.73 11.85
C ALA A 50 -21.49 -0.40 12.60
N LEU A 51 -22.06 -0.29 13.80
CA LEU A 51 -21.94 0.91 14.66
C LEU A 51 -22.37 2.22 13.98
N GLY A 52 -23.32 2.15 13.03
CA GLY A 52 -23.77 3.31 12.24
C GLY A 52 -22.77 3.79 11.18
N GLN A 53 -21.72 3.00 10.93
CA GLN A 53 -20.72 3.24 9.88
C GLN A 53 -20.85 2.15 8.81
N THR A 54 -20.54 2.52 7.58
CA THR A 54 -20.52 1.60 6.44
C THR A 54 -19.17 1.67 5.76
N CYS A 55 -18.57 0.51 5.47
CA CYS A 55 -17.29 0.42 4.76
C CYS A 55 -17.38 -0.63 3.66
N VAL A 56 -16.71 -0.40 2.54
CA VAL A 56 -16.58 -1.38 1.45
C VAL A 56 -15.18 -1.97 1.47
N GLY A 57 -15.11 -3.29 1.27
CA GLY A 57 -13.87 -4.04 1.07
C GLY A 57 -13.85 -4.68 -0.31
N HIS A 58 -12.69 -4.59 -0.95
CA HIS A 58 -12.41 -5.17 -2.25
C HIS A 58 -11.49 -6.38 -2.09
N GLY A 59 -11.69 -7.41 -2.90
CA GLY A 59 -10.85 -8.60 -2.87
C GLY A 59 -10.94 -9.43 -4.13
N ARG A 60 -10.01 -10.36 -4.32
CA ARG A 60 -9.98 -11.25 -5.50
C ARG A 60 -11.00 -12.38 -5.43
N SER A 61 -11.73 -12.48 -4.33
CA SER A 61 -12.78 -13.47 -4.09
C SER A 61 -13.80 -12.92 -3.08
N LYS A 62 -15.02 -13.47 -3.05
CA LYS A 62 -16.06 -13.12 -2.06
C LYS A 62 -15.61 -13.28 -0.60
N LYS A 63 -14.71 -14.23 -0.32
CA LYS A 63 -14.16 -14.45 1.02
C LYS A 63 -13.15 -13.34 1.38
N ASP A 64 -12.32 -12.97 0.42
CA ASP A 64 -11.29 -11.93 0.54
C ASP A 64 -11.92 -10.54 0.70
N SER A 65 -12.93 -10.21 -0.12
CA SER A 65 -13.69 -8.96 -0.04
C SER A 65 -14.37 -8.78 1.31
N LYS A 66 -14.99 -9.85 1.85
CA LYS A 66 -15.60 -9.86 3.18
C LYS A 66 -14.58 -9.64 4.29
N HIS A 67 -13.42 -10.29 4.19
CA HIS A 67 -12.32 -10.12 5.14
C HIS A 67 -11.78 -8.68 5.10
N ALA A 68 -11.58 -8.12 3.90
CA ALA A 68 -11.14 -6.75 3.69
C ALA A 68 -12.15 -5.72 4.25
N ALA A 69 -13.45 -5.95 4.04
CA ALA A 69 -14.51 -5.09 4.54
C ALA A 69 -14.51 -5.04 6.08
N ALA A 70 -14.45 -6.22 6.71
CA ALA A 70 -14.39 -6.32 8.17
C ALA A 70 -13.13 -5.66 8.74
N LEU A 71 -11.97 -5.85 8.09
CA LEU A 71 -10.72 -5.23 8.48
C LEU A 71 -10.79 -3.70 8.38
N HIS A 72 -11.40 -3.17 7.32
CA HIS A 72 -11.59 -1.73 7.13
C HIS A 72 -12.45 -1.14 8.25
N MET A 73 -13.57 -1.79 8.57
CA MET A 73 -14.44 -1.38 9.68
C MET A 73 -13.70 -1.40 11.03
N LEU A 74 -12.92 -2.45 11.32
CA LEU A 74 -12.12 -2.51 12.54
C LEU A 74 -11.12 -1.35 12.66
N LYS A 75 -10.44 -1.01 11.56
CA LYS A 75 -9.50 0.13 11.52
C LYS A 75 -10.23 1.46 11.77
N LEU A 76 -11.41 1.64 11.18
CA LEU A 76 -12.24 2.83 11.37
C LEU A 76 -12.65 2.96 12.84
N LEU A 77 -13.04 1.86 13.47
CA LEU A 77 -13.43 1.82 14.88
C LEU A 77 -12.24 2.04 15.83
N ALA A 78 -11.04 1.57 15.47
CA ALA A 78 -9.83 1.76 16.25
C ALA A 78 -9.29 3.20 16.18
N SER A 79 -9.52 3.89 15.06
CA SER A 79 -8.93 5.22 14.78
C SER A 79 -9.79 6.41 15.23
N HIS A 80 -10.86 6.17 16.00
CA HIS A 80 -11.63 7.22 16.69
C HIS A 80 -12.20 8.33 15.78
N GLY A 81 -12.91 7.95 14.70
CA GLY A 81 -13.95 8.81 14.11
C GLY A 81 -13.51 9.92 13.15
N GLU A 82 -12.50 9.68 12.31
CA GLU A 82 -12.21 10.57 11.18
C GLU A 82 -12.76 9.94 9.90
N SER A 83 -13.82 10.56 9.37
CA SER A 83 -14.42 10.23 8.08
C SER A 83 -13.47 10.55 6.92
N GLY A 84 -13.47 9.70 5.90
CA GLY A 84 -13.09 10.08 4.53
C GLY A 84 -11.63 9.84 4.15
N ILE A 85 -11.30 8.60 3.77
CA ILE A 85 -10.36 8.40 2.66
C ILE A 85 -11.06 7.49 1.65
N ASP A 86 -11.82 8.17 0.81
CA ASP A 86 -12.15 7.77 -0.54
C ASP A 86 -10.82 7.68 -1.31
N LEU A 87 -10.29 6.48 -1.53
CA LEU A 87 -9.31 6.20 -2.59
C LEU A 87 -9.44 4.73 -2.98
N GLU A 88 -10.45 4.46 -3.81
CA GLU A 88 -10.33 3.52 -4.91
C GLU A 88 -9.14 3.94 -5.78
N ASP A 89 -8.00 3.27 -5.63
CA ASP A 89 -7.05 3.09 -6.74
C ASP A 89 -6.26 1.76 -6.57
N PRO A 90 -6.50 0.73 -7.41
CA PRO A 90 -5.94 -0.61 -7.23
C PRO A 90 -4.45 -0.81 -7.52
N GLN A 91 -3.62 0.20 -7.79
CA GLN A 91 -2.21 -0.06 -8.18
C GLN A 91 -1.09 0.58 -7.36
N LEU A 92 -1.38 1.36 -6.31
CA LEU A 92 -0.34 1.80 -5.37
C LEU A 92 -0.74 1.45 -3.95
N ALA A 93 -0.54 0.18 -3.60
CA ALA A 93 -0.63 -0.34 -2.25
C ALA A 93 0.10 0.55 -1.23
N ILE A 94 -0.66 1.37 -0.50
CA ILE A 94 -0.21 2.04 0.71
C ILE A 94 -0.85 1.31 1.88
N SER A 95 -0.05 0.53 2.59
CA SER A 95 -0.15 0.51 4.05
C SER A 95 1.20 0.19 4.68
N SER A 96 1.66 1.17 5.45
CA SER A 96 2.64 1.10 6.54
C SER A 96 4.09 0.86 6.12
N SER A 97 4.70 1.90 5.56
CA SER A 97 5.83 2.60 6.18
C SER A 97 6.11 3.84 5.32
N ASP A 98 5.92 4.99 5.94
CA ASP A 98 5.57 6.31 5.42
C ASP A 98 6.55 6.93 4.40
N LYS A 99 7.63 6.23 4.06
CA LYS A 99 8.71 6.73 3.20
C LYS A 99 8.29 6.97 1.75
N VAL A 100 7.39 6.17 1.18
CA VAL A 100 6.89 6.41 -0.20
C VAL A 100 6.08 7.71 -0.25
N MET A 101 5.22 7.91 0.75
CA MET A 101 4.42 9.14 0.87
C MET A 101 5.31 10.33 1.20
N GLU A 102 6.30 10.16 2.07
CA GLU A 102 7.28 11.19 2.42
C GLU A 102 8.12 11.62 1.21
N VAL A 103 8.54 10.69 0.34
CA VAL A 103 9.25 11.05 -0.91
C VAL A 103 8.33 11.90 -1.77
N ARG A 104 7.07 11.48 -1.95
CA ARG A 104 6.08 12.22 -2.74
C ARG A 104 5.83 13.61 -2.15
N ASP A 105 5.67 13.70 -0.84
CA ASP A 105 5.41 14.96 -0.13
C ASP A 105 6.59 15.93 -0.28
N ILE A 106 7.83 15.46 -0.08
CA ILE A 106 9.03 16.27 -0.32
C ILE A 106 9.14 16.71 -1.78
N CYS A 107 8.79 15.83 -2.74
CA CYS A 107 8.80 16.20 -4.14
C CYS A 107 7.83 17.34 -4.42
N VAL A 108 6.60 17.25 -3.90
CA VAL A 108 5.60 18.32 -4.03
C VAL A 108 6.04 19.59 -3.32
N GLN A 109 6.52 19.49 -2.08
CA GLN A 109 6.94 20.63 -1.26
C GLN A 109 8.13 21.39 -1.87
N ARG A 110 9.04 20.68 -2.54
CA ARG A 110 10.25 21.24 -3.16
C ARG A 110 10.09 21.49 -4.66
N ASN A 111 8.90 21.27 -5.22
CA ASN A 111 8.60 21.37 -6.65
C ASN A 111 9.51 20.48 -7.54
N PHE A 112 9.87 19.29 -7.04
CA PHE A 112 10.45 18.22 -7.86
C PHE A 112 9.35 17.48 -8.63
N GLU A 113 9.76 16.74 -9.65
CA GLU A 113 8.82 15.88 -10.38
C GLU A 113 8.32 14.69 -9.56
N VAL A 114 7.24 14.08 -10.05
CA VAL A 114 6.58 12.97 -9.35
C VAL A 114 7.50 11.74 -9.32
N PRO A 115 7.68 11.10 -8.15
CA PRO A 115 8.53 9.92 -8.04
C PRO A 115 7.97 8.72 -8.82
N GLU A 116 8.78 8.15 -9.70
CA GLU A 116 8.51 6.89 -10.40
C GLU A 116 9.18 5.73 -9.66
N PHE A 117 8.52 4.56 -9.64
CA PHE A 117 9.03 3.36 -8.97
C PHE A 117 9.00 2.16 -9.89
N GLU A 118 10.15 1.56 -10.12
CA GLU A 118 10.30 0.39 -10.99
C GLU A 118 11.00 -0.77 -10.26
N CYS A 119 10.58 -2.00 -10.55
CA CYS A 119 11.26 -3.21 -10.07
C CYS A 119 12.28 -3.65 -11.12
N VAL A 120 13.55 -3.32 -10.91
CA VAL A 120 14.63 -3.56 -11.89
C VAL A 120 15.13 -4.99 -11.82
N ARG A 121 15.08 -5.62 -10.63
CA ARG A 121 15.56 -6.99 -10.43
C ARG A 121 14.67 -7.77 -9.49
N SER A 122 14.41 -9.03 -9.85
CA SER A 122 13.90 -10.03 -8.93
C SER A 122 14.65 -11.32 -9.19
N SER A 123 15.64 -11.62 -8.35
CA SER A 123 16.48 -12.81 -8.47
C SER A 123 16.66 -13.48 -7.12
N GLY A 124 17.11 -14.73 -7.10
CA GLY A 124 17.41 -15.45 -5.86
C GLY A 124 16.61 -16.74 -5.72
N PRO A 125 17.07 -17.66 -4.86
CA PRO A 125 16.42 -18.94 -4.62
C PRO A 125 15.10 -18.77 -3.87
N SER A 126 14.20 -19.75 -3.96
CA SER A 126 12.84 -19.69 -3.36
C SER A 126 12.82 -19.46 -1.84
N HIS A 127 13.93 -19.73 -1.14
CA HIS A 127 14.10 -19.52 0.29
C HIS A 127 14.80 -18.20 0.66
N ALA A 128 15.38 -17.49 -0.31
CA ALA A 128 16.05 -16.21 -0.13
C ALA A 128 15.91 -15.35 -1.42
N PRO A 129 14.68 -14.92 -1.77
CA PRO A 129 14.48 -14.06 -2.91
C PRO A 129 15.10 -12.69 -2.63
N GLU A 130 15.59 -12.02 -3.66
CA GLU A 130 16.17 -10.69 -3.66
C GLU A 130 15.43 -9.83 -4.68
N PHE A 131 14.93 -8.69 -4.22
CA PHE A 131 14.22 -7.72 -5.04
C PHE A 131 14.99 -6.41 -5.02
N GLU A 132 15.19 -5.84 -6.20
CA GLU A 132 15.78 -4.51 -6.39
C GLU A 132 14.71 -3.59 -6.96
N PHE A 133 14.46 -2.50 -6.26
CA PHE A 133 13.57 -1.44 -6.69
C PHE A 133 14.37 -0.17 -6.95
N GLU A 134 14.00 0.53 -8.01
CA GLU A 134 14.51 1.85 -8.34
C GLU A 134 13.41 2.89 -8.12
N CYS A 135 13.79 4.00 -7.49
CA CYS A 135 13.00 5.20 -7.32
C CYS A 135 13.66 6.32 -8.13
N ARG A 136 12.92 6.93 -9.04
CA ARG A 136 13.38 8.03 -9.88
C ARG A 136 12.59 9.29 -9.57
N VAL A 137 13.31 10.38 -9.32
CA VAL A 137 12.79 11.74 -9.13
C VAL A 137 13.65 12.64 -10.01
N GLY A 138 13.24 12.83 -11.25
CA GLY A 138 13.97 13.62 -12.25
C GLY A 138 15.26 12.98 -12.65
N ASN A 139 16.32 13.73 -12.39
CA ASN A 139 17.67 13.29 -12.67
C ASN A 139 18.24 12.44 -11.51
N ILE A 140 17.51 12.35 -10.40
CA ILE A 140 17.93 11.61 -9.22
C ILE A 140 17.33 10.21 -9.30
N VAL A 141 18.20 9.21 -9.21
CA VAL A 141 17.81 7.79 -9.23
C VAL A 141 18.41 7.11 -8.01
N ARG A 142 17.59 6.39 -7.24
CA ARG A 142 18.03 5.61 -6.08
C ARG A 142 17.49 4.20 -6.11
N ARG A 143 18.35 3.25 -5.78
CA ARG A 143 18.03 1.81 -5.78
C ARG A 143 18.01 1.27 -4.37
N GLY A 144 17.16 0.27 -4.15
CA GLY A 144 17.04 -0.42 -2.88
C GLY A 144 16.87 -1.91 -3.09
N VAL A 145 17.71 -2.69 -2.40
CA VAL A 145 17.69 -4.15 -2.45
C VAL A 145 17.14 -4.70 -1.15
N HIS A 146 16.22 -5.66 -1.22
CA HIS A 146 15.70 -6.36 -0.05
C HIS A 146 15.16 -7.74 -0.41
N ASN A 147 15.02 -8.59 0.59
CA ASN A 147 14.41 -9.92 0.43
C ASN A 147 12.89 -9.93 0.18
N THR A 148 12.24 -8.75 0.16
CA THR A 148 10.82 -8.61 -0.15
C THR A 148 10.61 -7.41 -1.06
N LYS A 149 9.63 -7.51 -1.97
CA LYS A 149 9.24 -6.38 -2.84
C LYS A 149 8.90 -5.12 -2.05
N LYS A 150 8.23 -5.28 -0.89
CA LYS A 150 7.88 -4.17 0.00
C LYS A 150 9.13 -3.55 0.64
N GLY A 151 10.06 -4.36 1.13
CA GLY A 151 11.30 -3.87 1.73
C GLY A 151 12.19 -3.15 0.71
N ALA A 152 12.28 -3.68 -0.50
CA ALA A 152 13.11 -3.12 -1.57
C ALA A 152 12.63 -1.70 -1.94
N LYS A 153 11.31 -1.53 -2.08
CA LYS A 153 10.70 -0.21 -2.33
C LYS A 153 10.98 0.78 -1.18
N GLN A 154 10.91 0.34 0.07
CA GLN A 154 11.21 1.19 1.23
C GLN A 154 12.67 1.62 1.29
N VAL A 155 13.60 0.70 1.01
CA VAL A 155 15.03 1.01 0.98
C VAL A 155 15.32 2.04 -0.11
N ALA A 156 14.73 1.88 -1.30
CA ALA A 156 14.87 2.86 -2.39
C ALA A 156 14.33 4.25 -1.99
N CYS A 157 13.17 4.31 -1.33
CA CYS A 157 12.61 5.56 -0.82
C CYS A 157 13.49 6.21 0.24
N ASN A 158 14.03 5.42 1.17
CA ASN A 158 14.87 5.93 2.25
C ASN A 158 16.14 6.61 1.72
N GLU A 159 16.76 6.02 0.70
CA GLU A 159 17.92 6.61 0.02
C GLU A 159 17.53 7.85 -0.78
N MET A 160 16.35 7.84 -1.40
CA MET A 160 15.80 9.01 -2.09
C MET A 160 15.57 10.19 -1.13
N LEU A 161 14.92 9.97 0.00
CA LEU A 161 14.66 10.99 1.03
C LEU A 161 15.95 11.67 1.50
N LYS A 162 16.97 10.88 1.85
CA LYS A 162 18.27 11.42 2.27
C LYS A 162 18.88 12.31 1.20
N THR A 163 18.70 11.95 -0.08
CA THR A 163 19.23 12.70 -1.21
C THR A 163 18.46 14.01 -1.40
N LEU A 164 17.12 13.94 -1.39
CA LEU A 164 16.25 15.11 -1.53
C LEU A 164 16.42 16.10 -0.38
N GLN A 165 16.71 15.63 0.84
CA GLN A 165 16.95 16.46 2.01
C GLN A 165 18.36 17.08 2.05
N ALA A 166 19.35 16.43 1.44
CA ALA A 166 20.74 16.88 1.45
C ALA A 166 21.09 17.83 0.28
N MET A 167 20.29 17.86 -0.79
CA MET A 167 20.51 18.76 -1.92
C MET A 167 19.92 20.15 -1.63
N PRO A 168 20.71 21.24 -1.70
CA PRO A 168 20.13 22.58 -1.80
C PRO A 168 19.32 22.65 -3.10
N VAL A 169 18.12 23.22 -3.04
CA VAL A 169 17.27 23.45 -4.23
C VAL A 169 17.94 24.54 -5.07
N GLU A 170 18.94 24.14 -5.85
CA GLU A 170 19.51 25.01 -6.88
C GLU A 170 18.52 24.98 -8.04
N GLU A 171 17.67 26.01 -8.11
CA GLU A 171 16.88 26.32 -9.29
C GLU A 171 17.84 26.60 -10.46
N ASN A 172 18.26 25.58 -11.25
CA ASN A 172 18.56 25.82 -12.66
C ASN A 172 18.79 24.58 -13.56
N MET A 173 18.13 24.64 -14.72
CA MET A 173 18.58 24.28 -16.07
C MET A 173 19.06 22.85 -16.40
N MET A 174 18.26 22.22 -17.28
CA MET A 174 18.67 21.37 -18.41
C MET A 174 20.12 20.85 -18.41
N GLN A 175 20.27 19.53 -18.31
CA GLN A 175 21.09 18.86 -19.32
C GLN A 175 20.60 17.44 -19.60
N VAL A 176 20.05 17.29 -20.81
CA VAL A 176 19.92 16.03 -21.52
C VAL A 176 21.31 15.45 -21.70
N GLN A 177 21.53 14.21 -21.26
CA GLN A 177 22.54 13.34 -21.84
C GLN A 177 21.95 11.95 -22.08
N SER A 178 21.30 11.83 -23.24
CA SER A 178 21.36 10.62 -24.05
C SER A 178 22.80 10.47 -24.54
N MET A 179 23.46 9.35 -24.25
CA MET A 179 24.55 8.72 -25.04
C MET A 179 24.98 7.48 -24.25
N ASP A 180 24.59 6.28 -24.70
CA ASP A 180 25.30 5.44 -25.69
C ASP A 180 26.44 4.66 -25.05
N GLN A 181 26.31 3.32 -25.02
CA GLN A 181 27.39 2.33 -25.09
C GLN A 181 26.75 0.92 -25.11
N ALA A 182 27.15 -0.05 -25.94
CA ALA A 182 28.18 -0.08 -26.95
C ALA A 182 27.85 -1.25 -27.91
N ALA A 183 27.89 -1.00 -29.21
CA ALA A 183 28.02 -2.03 -30.21
C ALA A 183 29.51 -2.39 -30.38
N LYS A 184 29.80 -3.70 -30.29
CA LYS A 184 30.90 -4.47 -30.91
C LYS A 184 32.32 -3.87 -30.95
N MET A 185 33.26 -4.52 -30.24
CA MET A 185 34.63 -4.95 -30.64
C MET A 185 35.03 -6.01 -29.58
N ASP A 186 35.21 -7.30 -29.88
CA ASP A 186 36.31 -7.94 -30.62
C ASP A 186 35.84 -9.23 -31.33
#